data_AF-A0A2V7X1I2-F1
#
_entry.id   AF-A0A2V7X1I2-F1
#
_cell.length_a   1.000
_cell.length_b   1.000
_cell.length_c   1.000
_cell.angle_alpha   90.00
_cell.angle_beta   90.00
_cell.angle_gamma   90.00
#
_symmetry.space_group_name_H-M   'P 1'
#
loop_
_entity.id
_entity.type
_entity.pdbx_description
1 polymer ?
#
loop_
_entity_poly.entity_id
_entity_poly.type
_entity_poly.pdbx_seq_one_letter_code
_entity_poly.pdbx_strand_id
1 'polypeptide(L)'
;MRGVIRIVAVFWILLFGVVIAVARTGPADDHEAFVIVFKDGHRQSLATAEVDHIDIKAPAAVVYKNGRREKIAGQIDRIEFADAAHALIAPGRPHYIGKWEVEDGAGNRFFITLESDGDARKSTGSPHGTWSLVDGEARIHWEDGWSDVIAKVGTRHEKRAYEPGRSFDDSPSNVTYARNTEPKPI
;
A
#
# COMPACT_ATOMS: atom_id res chain seq x y z
N MET A 1 71.64 37.62 -35.13
CA MET A 1 71.19 38.65 -34.18
C MET A 1 69.67 38.56 -34.07
N ARG A 2 69.17 38.24 -32.87
CA ARG A 2 67.96 38.78 -32.19
C ARG A 2 66.65 38.77 -33.01
N GLY A 3 65.65 37.93 -32.70
CA GLY A 3 64.72 38.10 -31.56
C GLY A 3 63.84 39.34 -31.82
N VAL A 4 62.50 39.24 -31.94
CA VAL A 4 61.55 39.39 -30.81
C VAL A 4 60.16 38.87 -31.21
N ILE A 5 59.60 38.00 -30.37
CA ILE A 5 58.17 37.66 -30.28
C ILE A 5 57.42 38.85 -29.65
N ARG A 6 56.29 39.28 -30.22
CA ARG A 6 55.29 40.09 -29.48
C ARG A 6 53.91 39.46 -29.59
N ILE A 7 53.54 38.81 -28.50
CA ILE A 7 52.17 38.53 -28.08
C ILE A 7 51.53 39.87 -27.69
N VAL A 8 50.35 40.18 -28.23
CA VAL A 8 49.41 41.13 -27.62
C VAL A 8 48.05 40.46 -27.55
N ALA A 9 47.50 40.44 -26.35
CA ALA A 9 46.26 39.80 -25.97
C ALA A 9 45.09 40.82 -25.91
N VAL A 10 43.89 40.24 -25.74
CA VAL A 10 42.66 40.83 -25.17
C VAL A 10 41.71 41.53 -26.16
N PHE A 11 40.57 40.92 -26.46
CA PHE A 11 39.30 41.30 -25.81
C PHE A 11 38.26 40.18 -25.89
N TRP A 12 37.82 39.75 -24.71
CA TRP A 12 36.64 38.95 -24.43
C TRP A 12 35.36 39.65 -24.91
N ILE A 13 34.43 38.93 -25.54
CA ILE A 13 33.00 39.03 -25.23
C ILE A 13 32.38 37.63 -25.31
N LEU A 14 32.08 37.10 -24.12
CA LEU A 14 31.18 35.98 -23.86
C LEU A 14 29.75 36.50 -24.03
N LEU A 15 28.98 35.92 -24.95
CA LEU A 15 27.52 36.06 -24.98
C LEU A 15 26.91 34.73 -24.58
N PHE A 16 26.61 34.62 -23.28
CA PHE A 16 25.71 33.62 -22.72
C PHE A 16 24.32 33.82 -23.35
N GLY A 17 23.91 32.91 -24.24
CA GLY A 17 22.50 32.73 -24.57
C GLY A 17 21.81 32.03 -23.40
N VAL A 18 21.14 32.81 -22.54
CA VAL A 18 20.30 32.26 -21.48
C VAL A 18 19.07 31.63 -22.13
N VAL A 19 19.01 30.29 -22.11
CA VAL A 19 17.77 29.54 -22.32
C VAL A 19 16.94 29.72 -21.05
N ILE A 20 15.94 30.61 -21.08
CA ILE A 20 14.93 30.67 -20.03
C ILE A 20 13.94 29.54 -20.31
N ALA A 21 14.28 28.34 -19.87
CA ALA A 21 13.27 27.33 -19.60
C ALA A 21 12.52 27.80 -18.35
N VAL A 22 11.29 28.29 -18.53
CA VAL A 22 10.37 28.52 -17.41
C VAL A 22 10.01 27.15 -16.85
N ALA A 23 10.80 26.68 -15.87
CA ALA A 23 10.40 25.59 -15.01
C ALA A 23 9.19 26.09 -14.20
N ARG A 24 8.01 25.52 -14.45
CA ARG A 24 6.88 25.61 -13.53
C ARG A 24 7.25 24.77 -12.30
N THR A 25 7.90 25.39 -11.33
CA THR A 25 8.06 24.81 -9.98
C THR A 25 6.82 25.15 -9.18
N GLY A 26 5.77 24.34 -9.33
CA GLY A 26 4.87 24.11 -8.21
C GLY A 26 5.55 23.11 -7.26
N PRO A 27 5.30 23.17 -5.95
CA PRO A 27 5.69 22.06 -5.08
C PRO A 27 4.81 20.88 -5.50
N ALA A 28 5.35 19.99 -6.33
CA ALA A 28 4.82 18.64 -6.39
C ALA A 28 5.17 18.04 -5.03
N ASP A 29 4.16 17.58 -4.28
CA ASP A 29 4.39 16.80 -3.08
C ASP A 29 5.35 15.65 -3.44
N ASP A 30 6.58 15.71 -2.91
CA ASP A 30 7.65 14.73 -3.13
C ASP A 30 7.30 13.32 -2.59
N HIS A 31 6.06 13.13 -2.12
CA HIS A 31 5.56 11.93 -1.48
C HIS A 31 4.65 11.06 -2.38
N GLU A 32 4.24 11.51 -3.57
CA GLU A 32 3.28 10.76 -4.43
C GLU A 32 3.81 10.39 -5.83
N ALA A 33 5.12 10.23 -5.98
CA ALA A 33 5.72 9.86 -7.25
C ALA A 33 6.19 8.39 -7.28
N PHE A 34 5.65 7.60 -8.21
CA PHE A 34 6.18 6.29 -8.55
C PHE A 34 7.39 6.44 -9.48
N VAL A 35 8.49 5.73 -9.22
CA VAL A 35 9.71 5.82 -10.03
C VAL A 35 10.02 4.47 -10.70
N ILE A 36 9.96 4.45 -12.02
CA ILE A 36 10.42 3.33 -12.85
C ILE A 36 11.92 3.49 -13.10
N VAL A 37 12.69 2.44 -12.80
CA VAL A 37 14.11 2.37 -13.17
C VAL A 37 14.27 1.32 -14.27
N PHE A 38 14.67 1.76 -15.45
CA PHE A 38 14.91 0.89 -16.60
C PHE A 38 16.27 0.19 -16.47
N LYS A 39 16.43 -0.93 -17.18
CA LYS A 39 17.66 -1.75 -17.14
C LYS A 39 18.91 -1.00 -17.59
N ASP A 40 18.75 0.03 -18.41
CA ASP A 40 19.81 0.92 -18.89
C ASP A 40 20.14 2.05 -17.90
N GLY A 41 19.49 2.08 -16.73
CA GLY A 41 19.71 3.05 -15.67
C GLY A 41 18.84 4.32 -15.78
N HIS A 42 18.05 4.47 -16.84
CA HIS A 42 17.12 5.60 -16.94
C HIS A 42 16.05 5.51 -15.86
N ARG A 43 15.65 6.67 -15.35
CA ARG A 43 14.61 6.79 -14.33
C ARG A 43 13.49 7.63 -14.89
N GLN A 44 12.26 7.14 -14.74
CA GLN A 44 11.05 7.87 -15.08
C GLN A 44 10.21 8.01 -13.82
N SER A 45 9.79 9.23 -13.52
CA SER A 45 8.90 9.54 -12.42
C SER A 45 7.49 9.76 -12.98
N LEU A 46 6.50 9.15 -12.34
CA LEU A 46 5.09 9.23 -12.68
C LEU A 46 4.33 9.70 -11.45
N ALA A 47 3.46 10.70 -11.60
CA ALA A 47 2.55 11.08 -10.54
C ALA A 47 1.54 9.94 -10.31
N THR A 48 1.30 9.57 -9.05
CA THR A 48 0.43 8.42 -8.73
C THR A 48 -0.99 8.63 -9.27
N ALA A 49 -1.51 9.86 -9.26
CA ALA A 49 -2.82 10.21 -9.81
C ALA A 49 -2.96 10.02 -11.33
N GLU A 50 -1.86 9.88 -12.07
CA GLU A 50 -1.86 9.66 -13.53
C GLU A 50 -1.79 8.18 -13.91
N VAL A 51 -1.63 7.28 -12.94
CA VAL A 51 -1.49 5.83 -13.20
C VAL A 51 -2.83 5.14 -13.00
N ASP A 52 -3.41 4.64 -14.08
CA ASP A 52 -4.67 3.88 -14.05
C ASP A 52 -4.45 2.40 -13.70
N HIS A 53 -3.54 1.70 -14.40
CA HIS A 53 -3.17 0.30 -14.11
C HIS A 53 -1.71 0.00 -14.49
N ILE A 54 -1.16 -1.10 -13.95
CA ILE A 54 0.18 -1.58 -14.27
C ILE A 54 0.10 -3.04 -14.71
N ASP A 55 0.40 -3.29 -15.98
CA ASP A 55 0.49 -4.65 -16.51
C ASP A 55 1.91 -5.23 -16.32
N ILE A 56 2.02 -6.24 -15.47
CA ILE A 56 3.26 -6.97 -15.24
C ILE A 56 3.21 -8.32 -15.95
N LYS A 57 3.95 -8.45 -17.05
CA LYS A 57 4.06 -9.74 -17.76
C LYS A 57 4.90 -10.73 -16.96
N ALA A 58 4.37 -11.93 -16.76
CA ALA A 58 5.12 -13.04 -16.21
C ALA A 58 6.25 -13.49 -17.17
N PRO A 59 7.41 -13.96 -16.65
CA PRO A 59 7.74 -14.10 -15.23
C PRO A 59 8.23 -12.78 -14.61
N ALA A 60 7.59 -12.36 -13.51
CA ALA A 60 8.01 -11.22 -12.69
C ALA A 60 8.84 -11.68 -11.49
N ALA A 61 9.68 -10.79 -10.95
CA ALA A 61 10.40 -11.06 -9.72
C ALA A 61 10.52 -9.79 -8.86
N VAL A 62 10.32 -9.94 -7.55
CA VAL A 62 10.62 -8.91 -6.56
C VAL A 62 12.10 -8.99 -6.20
N VAL A 63 12.82 -7.87 -6.30
CA VAL A 63 14.22 -7.76 -5.86
C VAL A 63 14.27 -6.91 -4.61
N TYR A 64 14.70 -7.51 -3.50
CA TYR A 64 14.79 -6.85 -2.21
C TYR A 64 16.11 -6.07 -2.10
N LYS A 65 16.17 -5.10 -1.19
CA LYS A 65 17.39 -4.30 -0.92
C LYS A 65 18.61 -5.16 -0.55
N ASN A 66 18.39 -6.35 0.01
CA ASN A 66 19.44 -7.32 0.35
C ASN A 66 19.87 -8.19 -0.86
N GLY A 67 19.40 -7.90 -2.07
CA GLY A 67 19.70 -8.66 -3.28
C GLY A 67 18.91 -9.96 -3.45
N ARG A 68 18.07 -10.35 -2.47
CA ARG A 68 17.18 -11.51 -2.61
C ARG A 68 16.24 -11.28 -3.79
N ARG A 69 16.00 -12.33 -4.57
CA ARG A 69 15.06 -12.31 -5.70
C ARG A 69 13.99 -13.36 -5.47
N GLU A 70 12.74 -12.95 -5.51
CA GLU A 70 11.57 -13.82 -5.35
C GLU A 70 10.78 -13.82 -6.64
N LYS A 71 10.63 -15.00 -7.27
CA LYS A 71 9.87 -15.14 -8.51
C LYS A 71 8.39 -15.19 -8.19
N ILE A 72 7.59 -14.43 -8.92
CA ILE A 72 6.14 -14.49 -8.86
C ILE A 72 5.68 -15.42 -9.98
N ALA A 73 5.13 -16.57 -9.58
CA ALA A 73 4.58 -17.59 -10.47
C ALA A 73 3.06 -17.64 -10.28
N GLY A 74 2.35 -16.63 -10.77
CA GLY A 74 0.89 -16.52 -10.62
C GLY A 74 0.36 -15.20 -11.12
N GLN A 75 -0.97 -15.08 -11.16
CA GLN A 75 -1.65 -13.80 -11.37
C GLN A 75 -1.45 -12.94 -10.12
N ILE A 76 -1.19 -11.65 -10.33
CA ILE A 76 -1.06 -10.67 -9.25
C ILE A 76 -2.35 -9.86 -9.24
N ASP A 77 -3.17 -10.05 -8.20
CA ASP A 77 -4.42 -9.29 -8.05
C ASP A 77 -4.18 -7.93 -7.38
N ARG A 78 -3.24 -7.86 -6.41
CA ARG A 78 -2.94 -6.63 -5.66
C ARG A 78 -1.49 -6.60 -5.15
N ILE A 79 -0.86 -5.43 -5.18
CA ILE A 79 0.45 -5.16 -4.56
C ILE A 79 0.26 -4.05 -3.51
N GLU A 80 0.66 -4.31 -2.26
CA GLU A 80 0.53 -3.37 -1.15
C GLU A 80 1.90 -3.05 -0.56
N PHE A 81 2.16 -1.77 -0.34
CA PHE A 81 3.36 -1.28 0.35
C PHE A 81 2.91 -0.57 1.63
N ALA A 82 3.18 -1.16 2.79
CA ALA A 82 2.90 -0.51 4.06
C ALA A 82 3.98 0.54 4.38
N ASP A 83 3.55 1.71 4.86
CA ASP A 83 4.45 2.71 5.42
C ASP A 83 5.15 2.12 6.67
N ALA A 84 6.48 2.21 6.70
CA ALA A 84 7.30 1.67 7.79
C ALA A 84 6.97 2.33 9.14
N ALA A 85 6.47 3.57 9.14
CA ALA A 85 6.05 4.25 10.37
C ALA A 85 4.72 3.69 10.92
N HIS A 86 3.77 3.33 10.05
CA HIS A 86 2.51 2.67 10.43
C HIS A 86 2.70 1.19 10.78
N ALA A 87 3.66 0.52 10.13
CA ALA A 87 3.99 -0.89 10.39
C ALA A 87 4.61 -1.15 11.77
N LEU A 88 5.14 -0.13 12.46
CA LEU A 88 5.75 -0.28 13.79
C LEU A 88 4.73 -0.30 14.94
N ILE A 89 3.49 0.14 14.70
CA ILE A 89 2.45 0.26 15.74
C ILE A 89 1.25 -0.63 15.43
N ALA A 90 0.95 -0.87 14.15
CA ALA A 90 -0.20 -1.66 13.76
C ALA A 90 0.11 -3.17 13.70
N PRO A 91 -0.82 -4.06 14.08
CA PRO A 91 -0.57 -5.49 14.06
C PRO A 91 -0.40 -6.04 12.65
N GLY A 92 0.57 -6.94 12.47
CA GLY A 92 0.75 -7.67 11.20
C GLY A 92 -0.30 -8.76 10.98
N ARG A 93 -0.34 -9.33 9.78
CA ARG A 93 -1.31 -10.36 9.37
C ARG A 93 -1.46 -11.54 10.36
N PRO A 94 -0.36 -12.09 10.92
CA PRO A 94 -0.47 -13.19 11.88
C PRO A 94 -1.30 -12.86 13.13
N HIS A 95 -1.35 -11.58 13.53
CA HIS A 95 -2.13 -11.11 14.67
C HIS A 95 -3.63 -11.36 14.52
N TYR A 96 -4.13 -11.29 13.28
CA TYR A 96 -5.55 -11.38 12.99
C TYR A 96 -6.03 -12.81 12.72
N ILE A 97 -5.12 -13.75 12.49
CA ILE A 97 -5.49 -15.15 12.24
C ILE A 97 -6.13 -15.76 13.49
N GLY A 98 -7.22 -16.50 13.29
CA GLY A 98 -7.93 -17.21 14.35
C GLY A 98 -9.40 -16.84 14.43
N LYS A 99 -10.03 -17.23 15.55
CA LYS A 99 -11.46 -17.08 15.80
C LYS A 99 -11.73 -15.85 16.65
N TRP A 100 -12.64 -15.01 16.19
CA TRP A 100 -13.03 -13.75 16.79
C TRP A 100 -14.51 -13.79 17.19
N GLU A 101 -14.78 -13.52 18.46
CA GLU A 101 -16.14 -13.25 18.95
C GLU A 101 -16.46 -11.77 18.72
N VAL A 102 -17.61 -11.51 18.08
CA VAL A 102 -18.09 -10.18 17.70
C VAL A 102 -19.61 -10.08 17.89
N GLU A 103 -20.18 -8.89 17.70
CA GLU A 103 -21.62 -8.64 17.77
C GLU A 103 -22.21 -8.15 16.44
N ASP A 104 -23.50 -8.42 16.22
CA ASP A 104 -24.26 -8.04 15.02
C ASP A 104 -24.84 -6.60 15.08
N GLY A 105 -24.56 -5.85 16.14
CA GLY A 105 -25.13 -4.52 16.38
C GLY A 105 -26.50 -4.52 17.07
N ALA A 106 -27.20 -5.66 17.09
CA ALA A 106 -28.40 -5.88 17.90
C ALA A 106 -28.10 -6.55 19.26
N GLY A 107 -26.82 -6.86 19.52
CA GLY A 107 -26.34 -7.48 20.75
C GLY A 107 -26.25 -9.01 20.67
N ASN A 108 -26.52 -9.63 19.51
CA ASN A 108 -26.28 -11.05 19.35
C ASN A 108 -24.81 -11.30 19.03
N ARG A 109 -24.21 -12.24 19.75
CA ARG A 109 -22.82 -12.64 19.50
C ARG A 109 -22.74 -13.69 18.40
N PHE A 110 -21.74 -13.54 17.55
CA PHE A 110 -21.38 -14.52 16.54
C PHE A 110 -19.86 -14.57 16.38
N PHE A 111 -19.38 -15.53 15.58
CA PHE A 111 -17.96 -15.74 15.37
C PHE A 111 -17.55 -15.44 13.93
N ILE A 112 -16.38 -14.83 13.78
CA ILE A 112 -15.64 -14.68 12.53
C ILE A 112 -14.33 -15.46 12.67
N THR A 113 -14.01 -16.32 11.71
CA THR A 113 -12.72 -17.02 11.65
C THR A 113 -11.94 -16.49 10.47
N LEU A 114 -10.70 -16.07 10.70
CA LEU A 114 -9.75 -15.60 9.69
C LEU A 114 -8.64 -16.62 9.53
N GLU A 115 -8.57 -17.24 8.35
CA GLU A 115 -7.59 -18.28 8.02
C GLU A 115 -6.31 -17.68 7.42
N SER A 116 -5.20 -18.41 7.50
CA SER A 116 -3.88 -17.92 7.05
C SER A 116 -3.75 -17.75 5.54
N ASP A 117 -4.58 -18.43 4.76
CA ASP A 117 -4.62 -18.34 3.30
C ASP A 117 -5.39 -17.12 2.80
N GLY A 118 -6.25 -16.52 3.62
CA GLY A 118 -7.10 -15.38 3.24
C GLY A 118 -8.58 -15.74 3.21
N ASP A 119 -8.96 -16.97 3.52
CA ASP A 119 -10.36 -17.34 3.70
C ASP A 119 -10.92 -16.76 5.00
N ALA A 120 -12.17 -16.32 4.94
CA ALA A 120 -12.94 -15.89 6.09
C ALA A 120 -14.22 -16.73 6.22
N ARG A 121 -14.60 -17.05 7.46
CA ARG A 121 -15.89 -17.69 7.77
C ARG A 121 -16.63 -16.94 8.86
N LYS A 122 -17.96 -16.95 8.82
CA LYS A 122 -18.80 -16.47 9.92
C LYS A 122 -19.86 -17.49 10.33
N SER A 123 -20.28 -17.44 11.59
CA SER A 123 -21.27 -18.37 12.14
C SER A 123 -22.74 -17.96 11.89
N THR A 124 -22.99 -16.87 11.18
CA THR A 124 -24.32 -16.33 10.86
C THR A 124 -24.33 -15.75 9.44
N GLY A 125 -25.49 -15.70 8.77
CA GLY A 125 -25.59 -15.16 7.40
C GLY A 125 -24.83 -16.01 6.38
N SER A 126 -24.22 -15.38 5.36
CA SER A 126 -23.38 -16.11 4.40
C SER A 126 -22.10 -16.63 5.06
N PRO A 127 -21.82 -17.94 5.05
CA PRO A 127 -20.72 -18.50 5.85
C PRO A 127 -19.33 -18.24 5.26
N HIS A 128 -19.22 -17.70 4.04
CA HIS A 128 -17.97 -17.58 3.30
C HIS A 128 -17.65 -16.14 2.89
N GLY A 129 -16.36 -15.84 2.92
CA GLY A 129 -15.78 -14.58 2.49
C GLY A 129 -14.26 -14.69 2.36
N THR A 130 -13.63 -13.58 2.04
CA THR A 130 -12.18 -13.45 1.98
C THR A 130 -11.72 -12.27 2.82
N TRP A 131 -10.46 -12.27 3.24
CA TRP A 131 -9.89 -11.17 4.01
C TRP A 131 -8.45 -10.85 3.63
N SER A 132 -8.08 -9.58 3.83
CA SER A 132 -6.73 -9.06 3.62
C SER A 132 -6.34 -8.13 4.76
N LEU A 133 -5.04 -7.99 5.00
CA LEU A 133 -4.51 -6.99 5.92
C LEU A 133 -4.27 -5.71 5.14
N VAL A 134 -4.98 -4.62 5.47
CA VAL A 134 -4.81 -3.31 4.84
C VAL A 134 -4.62 -2.29 5.95
N ASP A 135 -3.53 -1.51 5.89
CA ASP A 135 -3.20 -0.48 6.89
C ASP A 135 -3.21 -0.98 8.35
N GLY A 136 -2.86 -2.26 8.54
CA GLY A 136 -2.83 -2.90 9.86
C GLY A 136 -4.20 -3.32 10.40
N GLU A 137 -5.22 -3.34 9.55
CA GLU A 137 -6.57 -3.80 9.84
C GLU A 137 -6.91 -5.03 9.01
N ALA A 138 -7.66 -5.97 9.58
CA ALA A 138 -8.20 -7.10 8.81
C ALA A 138 -9.49 -6.67 8.13
N ARG A 139 -9.46 -6.44 6.81
CA ARG A 139 -10.64 -6.12 6.00
C ARG A 139 -11.20 -7.38 5.37
N ILE A 140 -12.49 -7.60 5.56
CA ILE A 140 -13.20 -8.83 5.21
C ILE A 140 -14.30 -8.47 4.22
N HIS A 141 -14.42 -9.25 3.14
CA HIS A 141 -15.52 -9.18 2.19
C HIS A 141 -16.30 -10.48 2.24
N TRP A 142 -17.62 -10.39 2.44
CA TRP A 142 -18.52 -11.53 2.50
C TRP A 142 -19.25 -11.73 1.16
N GLU A 143 -19.61 -12.97 0.84
CA GLU A 143 -20.34 -13.29 -0.40
C GLU A 143 -21.76 -12.69 -0.45
N ASP A 144 -22.34 -12.31 0.70
CA ASP A 144 -23.62 -11.60 0.79
C ASP A 144 -23.49 -10.08 0.54
N GLY A 145 -22.30 -9.62 0.14
CA GLY A 145 -22.00 -8.22 -0.18
C GLY A 145 -21.68 -7.38 1.06
N TRP A 146 -21.89 -7.89 2.27
CA TRP A 146 -21.44 -7.21 3.48
C TRP A 146 -19.92 -7.19 3.55
N SER A 147 -19.38 -6.20 4.25
CA SER A 147 -17.96 -6.16 4.59
C SER A 147 -17.78 -5.89 6.07
N ASP A 148 -16.75 -6.45 6.67
CA ASP A 148 -16.36 -6.22 8.06
C ASP A 148 -14.90 -5.79 8.15
N VAL A 149 -14.55 -5.03 9.17
CA VAL A 149 -13.16 -4.72 9.53
C VAL A 149 -12.93 -5.06 10.98
N ILE A 150 -11.90 -5.86 11.26
CA ILE A 150 -11.37 -6.04 12.61
C ILE A 150 -10.11 -5.19 12.75
N ALA A 151 -10.15 -4.20 13.63
CA ALA A 151 -9.07 -3.24 13.83
C ALA A 151 -8.63 -3.21 15.30
N LYS A 152 -7.34 -2.96 15.53
CA LYS A 152 -6.81 -2.66 16.86
C LYS A 152 -6.97 -1.17 17.17
N VAL A 153 -7.71 -0.86 18.23
CA VAL A 153 -7.91 0.52 18.72
C VAL A 153 -7.35 0.61 20.14
N GLY A 154 -6.17 1.23 20.26
CA GLY A 154 -5.41 1.27 21.52
C GLY A 154 -5.11 -0.15 22.03
N THR A 155 -5.63 -0.50 23.21
CA THR A 155 -5.43 -1.83 23.82
C THR A 155 -6.49 -2.86 23.44
N ARG A 156 -7.54 -2.46 22.70
CA ARG A 156 -8.69 -3.32 22.36
C ARG A 156 -8.79 -3.58 20.86
N HIS A 157 -9.74 -4.41 20.50
CA HIS A 157 -10.14 -4.65 19.11
C HIS A 157 -11.62 -4.34 18.93
N GLU A 158 -11.94 -3.83 17.75
CA GLU A 158 -13.28 -3.48 17.35
C GLU A 158 -13.60 -4.12 16.00
N LYS A 159 -14.87 -4.45 15.79
CA LYS A 159 -15.44 -4.82 14.50
C LYS A 159 -16.23 -3.63 13.97
N ARG A 160 -15.99 -3.20 12.74
CA ARG A 160 -16.81 -2.25 11.99
C ARG A 160 -17.48 -2.99 10.84
N ALA A 161 -18.81 -2.92 10.73
CA ALA A 161 -19.55 -3.54 9.63
C ALA A 161 -20.02 -2.51 8.62
N TYR A 162 -20.08 -2.90 7.35
CA TYR A 162 -20.50 -2.09 6.23
C TYR A 162 -21.55 -2.86 5.43
N GLU A 163 -22.74 -2.27 5.29
CA GLU A 163 -23.83 -2.82 4.47
C GLU A 163 -23.43 -2.96 3.00
N PRO A 164 -24.11 -3.83 2.23
CA PRO A 164 -23.80 -4.03 0.82
C PRO A 164 -23.80 -2.74 0.01
N GLY A 165 -22.73 -2.54 -0.78
CA GLY A 165 -22.54 -1.35 -1.61
C GLY A 165 -21.84 -0.18 -0.91
N ARG A 166 -21.53 -0.28 0.39
CA ARG A 166 -20.68 0.69 1.08
C ARG A 166 -19.19 0.38 0.93
N SER A 167 -18.38 1.44 0.85
CA SER A 167 -16.92 1.34 0.91
C SER A 167 -16.44 1.27 2.37
N PHE A 168 -15.21 0.80 2.58
CA PHE A 168 -14.54 0.86 3.89
C PHE A 168 -14.23 2.30 4.36
N ASP A 169 -14.27 3.28 3.47
CA ASP A 169 -14.08 4.70 3.79
C ASP A 169 -15.39 5.41 4.16
N ASP A 170 -16.54 4.74 3.99
CA ASP A 170 -17.83 5.24 4.46
C ASP A 170 -17.95 5.13 5.99
N SER A 171 -19.00 5.74 6.55
CA SER A 171 -19.36 5.46 7.95
C SER A 171 -19.84 4.01 8.09
N PRO A 172 -19.36 3.27 9.10
CA PRO A 172 -19.80 1.90 9.31
C PRO A 172 -21.27 1.85 9.74
N SER A 173 -21.99 0.83 9.29
CA SER A 173 -23.36 0.54 9.69
C SER A 173 -23.47 0.23 11.18
N ASN A 174 -22.45 -0.43 11.75
CA ASN A 174 -22.29 -0.57 13.19
C ASN A 174 -20.84 -0.81 13.61
N VAL A 175 -20.53 -0.47 14.86
CA VAL A 175 -19.23 -0.70 15.51
C VAL A 175 -19.45 -1.48 16.79
N THR A 176 -18.71 -2.57 16.99
CA THR A 176 -18.81 -3.43 18.18
C THR A 176 -17.44 -3.83 18.66
N TYR A 177 -17.34 -4.40 19.86
CA TYR A 177 -16.10 -5.04 20.29
C TYR A 177 -15.79 -6.28 19.46
N ALA A 178 -14.51 -6.60 19.34
CA ALA A 178 -14.01 -7.85 18.81
C ALA A 178 -13.04 -8.49 19.82
N ARG A 179 -13.17 -9.80 20.03
CA ARG A 179 -12.29 -10.54 20.94
C ARG A 179 -11.79 -11.80 20.27
N ASN A 180 -10.48 -11.92 20.10
CA ASN A 180 -9.88 -13.18 19.65
C ASN A 180 -10.02 -14.23 20.77
N THR A 181 -10.71 -15.34 20.48
CA THR A 181 -10.95 -16.44 21.41
C THR A 181 -9.94 -17.58 21.26
N GLU A 182 -9.15 -17.56 20.19
CA GLU A 182 -8.13 -18.57 19.86
C GLU A 182 -6.85 -17.89 19.36
N PRO A 183 -6.16 -17.09 20.19
CA PRO A 183 -4.96 -16.42 19.76
C PRO A 183 -3.88 -17.45 19.43
N LYS A 184 -3.46 -17.50 18.16
CA LYS A 184 -2.27 -18.24 17.77
C LYS A 184 -1.04 -17.44 18.19
N PRO A 185 0.01 -18.07 18.77
CA PRO A 185 1.27 -17.39 19.01
C PRO A 185 1.81 -16.80 17.70
N ILE A 186 2.18 -15.52 17.76
CA ILE A 186 2.83 -14.79 16.66
C ILE A 186 4.32 -15.09 16.58
#